data_AF-A0A973USS7-F1
#
_entry.id   AF-A0A973USS7-F1
#
_cell.length_a   1.000
_cell.length_b   1.000
_cell.length_c   1.000
_cell.angle_alpha   90.00
_cell.angle_beta   90.00
_cell.angle_gamma   90.00
#
_symmetry.space_group_name_H-M   'P 1'
#
loop_
_entity.id
_entity.type
_entity.pdbx_description
1 polymer ?
#
loop_
_entity_poly.entity_id
_entity_poly.type
_entity_poly.pdbx_seq_one_letter_code
_entity_poly.pdbx_strand_id
1 'polypeptide(L)'
;MRGMPVFRVTAAVAALAATALLAAGSVGPGSADLTVLQLNLCNSGMSACYTGRAVAFAEDLVTRHRPEVVTADEICRADLPRLGAALEKAHGAPVGSAFAALPNSRTGADVRCTNGEPFGLGVLVVRPGVHQPLVGTFKAQDQADPEVRRWLCLAAEPVTACTTHLSFTDKAVALAQCRELFHDVPVVSGPDVVVAGDLNLGDRDAALCVQPDRERASDAHVQHVVTSADLAITGSRTVDTAGTTDHPGLLVTMMVR
;
A
#
# COMPACT_ATOMS: atom_id res chain seq x y z
N MET A 1 15.66 96.25 31.04
CA MET A 1 14.56 95.46 31.66
C MET A 1 14.74 94.03 31.14
N ARG A 2 15.46 93.15 31.85
CA ARG A 2 15.04 92.26 32.95
C ARG A 2 13.93 91.25 32.57
N GLY A 3 14.30 89.96 32.54
CA GLY A 3 13.47 88.86 33.06
C GLY A 3 12.94 87.81 32.07
N MET A 4 13.61 86.66 31.96
CA MET A 4 12.96 85.33 31.87
C MET A 4 12.56 84.88 33.31
N PRO A 5 11.96 83.69 33.65
CA PRO A 5 11.69 82.46 32.85
C PRO A 5 10.39 81.64 33.26
N VAL A 6 10.33 80.36 32.78
CA VAL A 6 9.65 79.12 33.31
C VAL A 6 8.14 78.99 32.98
N PHE A 7 7.59 77.90 32.43
CA PHE A 7 7.67 76.47 32.81
C PHE A 7 7.55 75.47 31.64
N ARG A 8 8.26 74.34 31.80
CA ARG A 8 8.08 73.04 31.10
C ARG A 8 6.92 72.27 31.74
N VAL A 9 6.25 71.35 31.02
CA VAL A 9 5.97 69.95 31.42
C VAL A 9 5.34 69.15 30.24
N THR A 10 6.01 68.04 29.95
CA THR A 10 5.74 66.77 29.23
C THR A 10 4.35 66.35 28.72
N ALA A 11 4.31 65.66 27.56
CA ALA A 11 3.93 64.23 27.48
C ALA A 11 4.25 63.62 26.09
N ALA A 12 4.88 62.45 26.09
CA ALA A 12 5.21 61.63 24.93
C ALA A 12 4.04 60.67 24.59
N VAL A 13 3.80 60.41 23.29
CA VAL A 13 3.04 59.22 22.86
C VAL A 13 3.72 58.58 21.65
N ALA A 14 4.39 57.48 21.96
CA ALA A 14 4.52 56.20 21.25
C ALA A 14 4.63 56.16 19.71
N ALA A 15 5.78 55.64 19.29
CA ALA A 15 6.05 55.05 17.98
C ALA A 15 5.07 53.90 17.65
N LEU A 16 4.45 53.95 16.47
CA LEU A 16 3.97 52.75 15.79
C LEU A 16 5.07 52.25 14.83
N ALA A 17 5.86 51.32 15.33
CA ALA A 17 6.57 50.36 14.51
C ALA A 17 5.66 49.14 14.33
N ALA A 18 5.36 48.76 13.09
CA ALA A 18 5.03 47.39 12.73
C ALA A 18 5.15 47.25 11.21
N THR A 19 6.40 47.02 10.78
CA THR A 19 6.75 46.02 9.77
C THR A 19 5.55 45.28 9.17
N ALA A 20 5.22 45.62 7.92
CA ALA A 20 4.48 44.73 7.05
C ALA A 20 5.33 43.47 6.87
N LEU A 21 5.11 42.48 7.74
CA LEU A 21 5.64 41.16 7.57
C LEU A 21 5.11 40.64 6.23
N LEU A 22 6.06 40.40 5.33
CA LEU A 22 5.95 39.44 4.25
C LEU A 22 5.44 38.13 4.84
N ALA A 23 4.13 37.93 4.81
CA ALA A 23 3.52 36.62 4.91
C ALA A 23 3.74 35.89 3.58
N ALA A 24 5.01 35.69 3.23
CA ALA A 24 5.39 34.58 2.37
C ALA A 24 5.10 33.34 3.21
N GLY A 25 3.92 32.76 3.02
CA GLY A 25 3.63 31.44 3.53
C GLY A 25 4.71 30.51 3.01
N SER A 26 5.62 30.10 3.89
CA SER A 26 6.49 28.97 3.65
C SER A 26 5.57 27.77 3.48
N VAL A 27 5.24 27.45 2.23
CA VAL A 27 4.80 26.10 1.88
C VAL A 27 6.02 25.24 2.19
N GLY A 28 6.12 24.74 3.42
CA GLY A 28 7.02 23.65 3.72
C GLY A 28 6.75 22.54 2.68
N PRO A 29 7.75 21.74 2.29
CA PRO A 29 7.48 20.59 1.46
C PRO A 29 6.40 19.78 2.18
N GLY A 30 5.17 19.79 1.65
CA GLY A 30 4.12 18.95 2.16
C GLY A 30 4.63 17.52 1.97
N SER A 31 4.76 16.77 3.06
CA SER A 31 4.97 15.33 2.98
C SER A 31 3.90 14.82 2.01
N ALA A 32 4.33 14.27 0.88
CA ALA A 32 3.39 13.82 -0.13
C ALA A 32 2.64 12.63 0.47
N ASP A 33 1.33 12.79 0.68
CA ASP A 33 0.49 11.68 1.11
C ASP A 33 0.61 10.56 0.07
N LEU A 34 1.02 9.38 0.53
CA LEU A 34 1.06 8.15 -0.25
C LEU A 34 -0.22 7.38 0.00
N THR A 35 -0.88 6.96 -1.06
CA THR A 35 -2.09 6.15 -1.03
C THR A 35 -1.81 4.76 -1.58
N VAL A 36 -2.21 3.74 -0.82
CA VAL A 36 -2.07 2.33 -1.19
C VAL A 36 -3.46 1.73 -1.32
N LEU A 37 -3.71 1.03 -2.42
CA LEU A 37 -4.91 0.22 -2.64
C LEU A 37 -4.53 -1.25 -2.70
N GLN A 38 -4.95 -2.01 -1.70
CA GLN A 38 -4.86 -3.47 -1.70
C GLN A 38 -6.17 -4.07 -2.21
N LEU A 39 -6.06 -5.13 -3.02
CA LEU A 39 -7.19 -5.87 -3.58
C LEU A 39 -6.88 -7.38 -3.57
N ASN A 40 -7.86 -8.21 -3.19
CA ASN A 40 -7.91 -9.62 -3.60
C ASN A 40 -8.99 -9.76 -4.69
N LEU A 41 -8.58 -10.14 -5.90
CA LEU A 41 -9.46 -10.09 -7.09
C LEU A 41 -10.26 -11.36 -7.34
N CYS A 42 -9.94 -12.48 -6.67
CA CYS A 42 -10.53 -13.79 -6.94
C CYS A 42 -10.64 -14.09 -8.46
N ASN A 43 -9.59 -13.79 -9.22
CA ASN A 43 -9.70 -13.71 -10.69
C ASN A 43 -9.28 -15.00 -11.42
N SER A 44 -8.98 -16.08 -10.70
CA SER A 44 -8.54 -17.35 -11.32
C SER A 44 -9.58 -17.95 -12.26
N GLY A 45 -10.86 -17.74 -11.99
CA GLY A 45 -11.95 -18.43 -12.67
C GLY A 45 -12.31 -19.80 -12.08
N MET A 46 -11.62 -20.22 -11.02
CA MET A 46 -11.80 -21.55 -10.40
C MET A 46 -12.58 -21.49 -9.08
N SER A 47 -12.46 -20.39 -8.35
CA SER A 47 -13.09 -20.19 -7.05
C SER A 47 -14.53 -19.68 -7.19
N ALA A 48 -15.38 -19.97 -6.20
CA ALA A 48 -16.79 -19.57 -6.21
C ALA A 48 -17.01 -18.04 -6.18
N CYS A 49 -16.03 -17.27 -5.70
CA CYS A 49 -16.04 -15.81 -5.71
C CYS A 49 -15.77 -15.19 -7.09
N TYR A 50 -15.38 -15.98 -8.09
CA TYR A 50 -15.08 -15.46 -9.42
C TYR A 50 -16.35 -15.00 -10.14
N THR A 51 -16.34 -13.76 -10.61
CA THR A 51 -17.44 -13.19 -11.40
C THR A 51 -17.04 -12.79 -12.82
N GLY A 52 -15.74 -12.80 -13.14
CA GLY A 52 -15.18 -12.24 -14.38
C GLY A 52 -15.24 -10.70 -14.47
N ARG A 53 -15.71 -10.01 -13.42
CA ARG A 53 -15.87 -8.53 -13.41
C ARG A 53 -14.83 -7.81 -12.56
N ALA A 54 -14.09 -8.51 -11.71
CA ALA A 54 -13.21 -7.92 -10.69
C ALA A 54 -12.15 -6.98 -11.26
N VAL A 55 -11.48 -7.37 -12.37
CA VAL A 55 -10.43 -6.54 -12.98
C VAL A 55 -10.98 -5.24 -13.53
N ALA A 56 -12.09 -5.27 -14.27
CA ALA A 56 -12.70 -4.05 -14.81
C ALA A 56 -13.15 -3.11 -13.68
N PHE A 57 -13.70 -3.67 -12.59
CA PHE A 57 -14.07 -2.87 -11.43
C PHE A 57 -12.83 -2.31 -10.69
N ALA A 58 -11.74 -3.06 -10.62
CA ALA A 58 -10.47 -2.58 -10.08
C ALA A 58 -9.89 -1.41 -10.91
N GLU A 59 -10.03 -1.42 -12.24
CA GLU A 59 -9.67 -0.26 -13.09
C GLU A 59 -10.47 0.99 -12.70
N ASP A 60 -11.76 0.85 -12.40
CA ASP A 60 -12.62 1.95 -11.92
C ASP A 60 -12.17 2.46 -10.54
N LEU A 61 -11.81 1.57 -9.62
CA LEU A 61 -11.30 1.94 -8.30
C LEU A 61 -9.97 2.68 -8.40
N VAL A 62 -9.05 2.19 -9.23
CA VAL A 62 -7.77 2.84 -9.53
C VAL A 62 -7.99 4.23 -10.12
N THR A 63 -8.89 4.37 -11.09
CA THR A 63 -9.21 5.66 -11.71
C THR A 63 -9.83 6.63 -10.72
N ARG A 64 -10.74 6.16 -9.86
CA ARG A 64 -11.48 6.99 -8.90
C ARG A 64 -10.62 7.44 -7.73
N HIS A 65 -9.81 6.54 -7.17
CA HIS A 65 -9.04 6.78 -5.95
C HIS A 65 -7.60 7.19 -6.22
N ARG A 66 -7.12 6.98 -7.45
CA ARG A 66 -5.78 7.38 -7.90
C ARG A 66 -4.67 7.01 -6.90
N PRO A 67 -4.60 5.76 -6.41
CA PRO A 67 -3.57 5.38 -5.45
C PRO A 67 -2.16 5.52 -6.07
N GLU A 68 -1.12 5.70 -5.27
CA GLU A 68 0.27 5.67 -5.72
C GLU A 68 0.81 4.24 -5.83
N VAL A 69 0.24 3.32 -5.05
CA VAL A 69 0.58 1.89 -5.06
C VAL A 69 -0.70 1.06 -5.17
N VAL A 70 -0.69 0.05 -6.02
CA VAL A 70 -1.73 -0.98 -6.07
C VAL A 70 -1.08 -2.34 -5.81
N THR A 71 -1.60 -3.09 -4.84
CA THR A 71 -1.28 -4.50 -4.69
C THR A 71 -2.51 -5.34 -5.00
N ALA A 72 -2.29 -6.45 -5.71
CA ALA A 72 -3.34 -7.34 -6.15
C ALA A 72 -2.96 -8.79 -5.86
N ASP A 73 -3.75 -9.42 -5.01
CA ASP A 73 -3.76 -10.86 -4.82
C ASP A 73 -4.74 -11.50 -5.81
N GLU A 74 -4.50 -12.76 -6.15
CA GLU A 74 -5.36 -13.54 -7.03
C GLU A 74 -5.64 -12.91 -8.41
N ILE A 75 -4.60 -12.35 -9.03
CA ILE A 75 -4.66 -11.73 -10.36
C ILE A 75 -4.06 -12.64 -11.45
N CYS A 76 -4.60 -12.57 -12.66
CA CYS A 76 -4.01 -13.22 -13.83
C CYS A 76 -2.96 -12.31 -14.46
N ARG A 77 -1.83 -12.88 -14.92
CA ARG A 77 -0.70 -12.12 -15.50
C ARG A 77 -1.12 -11.09 -16.55
N ALA A 78 -2.02 -11.47 -17.45
CA ALA A 78 -2.45 -10.60 -18.55
C ALA A 78 -3.34 -9.42 -18.10
N ASP A 79 -3.88 -9.44 -16.89
CA ASP A 79 -4.71 -8.35 -16.36
C ASP A 79 -3.88 -7.26 -15.67
N LEU A 80 -2.66 -7.56 -15.22
CA LEU A 80 -1.80 -6.58 -14.56
C LEU A 80 -1.45 -5.37 -15.46
N PRO A 81 -1.13 -5.53 -16.76
CA PRO A 81 -0.93 -4.39 -17.67
C PRO A 81 -2.17 -3.50 -17.83
N ARG A 82 -3.39 -4.05 -17.69
CA ARG A 82 -4.63 -3.26 -17.78
C ARG A 82 -4.78 -2.34 -16.57
N LEU A 83 -4.56 -2.87 -15.37
CA LEU A 83 -4.51 -2.05 -14.15
C LEU A 83 -3.39 -1.02 -14.21
N GLY A 84 -2.22 -1.40 -14.73
CA GLY A 84 -1.10 -0.49 -14.98
C GLY A 84 -1.50 0.68 -15.88
N ALA A 85 -2.13 0.41 -17.03
CA ALA A 85 -2.58 1.46 -17.95
C ALA A 85 -3.65 2.38 -17.34
N ALA A 86 -4.57 1.83 -16.53
CA ALA A 86 -5.55 2.64 -15.80
C ALA A 86 -4.85 3.58 -14.81
N LEU A 87 -3.84 3.08 -14.10
CA LEU A 87 -3.06 3.83 -13.13
C LEU A 87 -2.18 4.91 -13.80
N GLU A 88 -1.52 4.58 -14.91
CA GLU A 88 -0.76 5.54 -15.73
C GLU A 88 -1.66 6.67 -16.23
N LYS A 89 -2.85 6.32 -16.75
CA LYS A 89 -3.83 7.30 -17.22
C LYS A 89 -4.34 8.18 -16.08
N ALA A 90 -4.59 7.59 -14.92
CA ALA A 90 -5.03 8.33 -13.74
C ALA A 90 -4.00 9.39 -13.35
N HIS A 91 -2.71 9.04 -13.32
CA HIS A 91 -1.65 9.95 -12.86
C HIS A 91 -0.98 10.79 -13.95
N GLY A 92 -1.11 10.42 -15.22
CA GLY A 92 -0.33 11.01 -16.30
C GLY A 92 1.18 10.75 -16.16
N ALA A 93 1.55 9.64 -15.50
CA ALA A 93 2.93 9.30 -15.16
C ALA A 93 3.19 7.80 -15.42
N PRO A 94 4.44 7.40 -15.71
CA PRO A 94 4.79 5.99 -15.89
C PRO A 94 4.54 5.17 -14.64
N VAL A 95 4.13 3.90 -14.83
CA VAL A 95 3.91 2.94 -13.75
C VAL A 95 4.92 1.79 -13.86
N GLY A 96 5.63 1.54 -12.77
CA GLY A 96 6.37 0.30 -12.60
C GLY A 96 5.43 -0.83 -12.22
N SER A 97 5.69 -2.04 -12.73
CA SER A 97 4.88 -3.22 -12.42
C SER A 97 5.74 -4.45 -12.16
N ALA A 98 5.22 -5.35 -11.32
CA ALA A 98 5.81 -6.64 -11.09
C ALA A 98 4.73 -7.71 -10.89
N PHE A 99 5.02 -8.93 -11.36
CA PHE A 99 4.14 -10.07 -11.25
C PHE A 99 4.90 -11.30 -10.74
N ALA A 100 4.31 -12.06 -9.84
CA ALA A 100 4.83 -13.34 -9.38
C ALA A 100 3.76 -14.43 -9.54
N ALA A 101 4.04 -15.41 -10.40
CA ALA A 101 3.18 -16.59 -10.52
C ALA A 101 3.27 -17.46 -9.26
N LEU A 102 2.14 -18.05 -8.87
CA LEU A 102 2.06 -19.06 -7.82
C LEU A 102 2.27 -20.45 -8.44
N PRO A 103 3.29 -21.21 -8.03
CA PRO A 103 3.45 -22.59 -8.43
C PRO A 103 2.34 -23.46 -7.85
N ASN A 104 2.00 -24.52 -8.56
CA ASN A 104 1.16 -25.59 -8.08
C ASN A 104 2.02 -26.62 -7.34
N SER A 105 1.75 -26.88 -6.07
CA SER A 105 2.54 -27.75 -5.19
C SER A 105 2.62 -29.21 -5.68
N ARG A 106 1.64 -29.66 -6.47
CA ARG A 106 1.54 -31.05 -6.95
C ARG A 106 2.25 -31.28 -8.28
N THR A 107 2.33 -30.26 -9.12
CA THR A 107 2.87 -30.38 -10.49
C THR A 107 4.15 -29.57 -10.72
N GLY A 108 4.44 -28.59 -9.87
CA GLY A 108 5.54 -27.63 -10.04
C GLY A 108 5.30 -26.58 -11.12
N ALA A 109 4.26 -26.71 -11.93
CA ALA A 109 3.87 -25.72 -12.94
C ALA A 109 3.12 -24.55 -12.29
N ASP A 110 3.08 -23.38 -12.95
CA ASP A 110 2.26 -22.26 -12.49
C ASP A 110 0.77 -22.64 -12.45
N VAL A 111 0.09 -22.22 -11.37
CA VAL A 111 -1.38 -22.18 -11.32
C VAL A 111 -1.87 -21.29 -12.45
N ARG A 112 -2.91 -21.75 -13.16
CA ARG A 112 -3.44 -21.06 -14.34
C ARG A 112 -4.82 -20.52 -14.08
N CYS A 113 -5.05 -19.31 -14.56
CA CYS A 113 -6.39 -18.80 -14.75
C CYS A 113 -7.13 -19.58 -15.85
N THR A 114 -8.46 -19.47 -15.89
CA THR A 114 -9.30 -20.10 -16.93
C THR A 114 -8.96 -19.67 -18.36
N ASN A 115 -8.33 -18.51 -18.53
CA ASN A 115 -7.81 -18.03 -19.81
C ASN A 115 -6.41 -18.60 -20.17
N GLY A 116 -5.83 -19.46 -19.34
CA GLY A 116 -4.52 -20.10 -19.54
C GLY A 116 -3.31 -19.31 -19.04
N GLU A 117 -3.50 -18.06 -18.60
CA GLU A 117 -2.42 -17.23 -18.06
C GLU A 117 -2.01 -17.65 -16.65
N PRO A 118 -0.75 -17.43 -16.25
CA PRO A 118 -0.34 -17.63 -14.86
C PRO A 118 -1.17 -16.78 -13.90
N PHE A 119 -1.54 -17.38 -12.78
CA PHE A 119 -2.23 -16.76 -11.65
C PHE A 119 -1.24 -16.40 -10.54
N GLY A 120 -1.45 -15.28 -9.85
CA GLY A 120 -0.69 -14.96 -8.65
C GLY A 120 -0.80 -13.52 -8.17
N LEU A 121 0.36 -12.93 -7.88
CA LEU A 121 0.51 -11.66 -7.18
C LEU A 121 0.92 -10.54 -8.15
N GLY A 122 0.38 -9.34 -7.96
CA GLY A 122 0.71 -8.15 -8.73
C GLY A 122 1.01 -6.94 -7.84
N VAL A 123 2.01 -6.14 -8.25
CA VAL A 123 2.33 -4.84 -7.64
C VAL A 123 2.47 -3.79 -8.74
N LEU A 124 1.89 -2.61 -8.53
CA LEU A 124 2.01 -1.43 -9.39
C LEU A 124 2.42 -0.22 -8.55
N VAL A 125 3.34 0.60 -9.06
CA VAL A 125 3.79 1.84 -8.39
C VAL A 125 3.92 2.98 -9.40
N VAL A 126 3.35 4.16 -9.08
CA VAL A 126 3.33 5.35 -9.95
C VAL A 126 4.68 6.09 -9.92
N ARG A 127 5.74 5.52 -10.50
CA ARG A 127 6.99 6.25 -10.79
C ARG A 127 7.80 5.56 -11.89
N PRO A 128 8.55 6.32 -12.71
CA PRO A 128 9.65 5.78 -13.49
C PRO A 128 10.86 5.51 -12.58
N GLY A 129 11.44 4.30 -12.65
CA GLY A 129 12.65 3.96 -11.87
C GLY A 129 12.49 2.77 -10.94
N VAL A 130 11.83 1.71 -11.39
CA VAL A 130 11.71 0.47 -10.60
C VAL A 130 12.94 -0.41 -10.72
N HIS A 131 13.32 -1.02 -9.61
CA HIS A 131 14.34 -2.07 -9.60
C HIS A 131 13.75 -3.42 -10.02
N GLN A 132 14.63 -4.41 -10.19
CA GLN A 132 14.21 -5.78 -10.43
C GLN A 132 13.28 -6.26 -9.30
N PRO A 133 12.17 -6.94 -9.62
CA PRO A 133 11.27 -7.44 -8.61
C PRO A 133 11.96 -8.50 -7.76
N LEU A 134 11.72 -8.44 -6.45
CA LEU A 134 12.16 -9.45 -5.50
C LEU A 134 11.00 -10.38 -5.22
N VAL A 135 11.23 -11.68 -5.36
CA VAL A 135 10.19 -12.69 -5.15
C VAL A 135 10.76 -13.80 -4.29
N GLY A 136 9.98 -14.26 -3.32
CA GLY A 136 10.33 -15.44 -2.54
C GLY A 136 9.14 -16.37 -2.35
N THR A 137 9.46 -17.56 -1.86
CA THR A 137 8.50 -18.60 -1.50
C THR A 137 8.65 -18.84 -0.01
N PHE A 138 7.54 -18.87 0.73
CA PHE A 138 7.60 -19.14 2.15
C PHE A 138 8.09 -20.55 2.45
N LYS A 139 8.78 -20.73 3.59
CA LYS A 139 9.23 -22.05 4.04
C LYS A 139 8.04 -22.92 4.45
N ALA A 140 7.08 -22.34 5.17
CA ALA A 140 5.86 -23.02 5.55
C ALA A 140 4.87 -23.00 4.37
N GLN A 141 4.41 -24.18 3.95
CA GLN A 141 3.45 -24.36 2.87
C GLN A 141 2.32 -25.28 3.32
N ASP A 142 1.10 -24.93 2.96
CA ASP A 142 -0.08 -25.72 3.27
C ASP A 142 -0.18 -26.89 2.28
N GLN A 143 -0.27 -28.11 2.79
CA GLN A 143 -0.32 -29.32 1.96
C GLN A 143 -1.72 -29.58 1.36
N ALA A 144 -2.77 -29.01 1.96
CA ALA A 144 -4.13 -29.10 1.43
C ALA A 144 -4.33 -28.13 0.26
N ASP A 145 -3.62 -27.00 0.28
CA ASP A 145 -3.65 -25.98 -0.74
C ASP A 145 -2.73 -26.35 -1.93
N PRO A 146 -3.26 -26.43 -3.17
CA PRO A 146 -2.41 -26.61 -4.33
C PRO A 146 -1.54 -25.38 -4.63
N GLU A 147 -1.83 -24.20 -4.08
CA GLU A 147 -1.10 -22.96 -4.34
C GLU A 147 0.11 -22.80 -3.41
N VAL A 148 1.32 -22.75 -3.98
CA VAL A 148 2.53 -22.44 -3.22
C VAL A 148 2.55 -20.94 -2.92
N ARG A 149 2.48 -20.60 -1.63
CA ARG A 149 2.39 -19.21 -1.15
C ARG A 149 3.74 -18.49 -1.28
N ARG A 150 3.68 -17.24 -1.76
CA ARG A 150 4.84 -16.41 -2.12
C ARG A 150 4.67 -14.99 -1.61
N TRP A 151 5.76 -14.23 -1.65
CA TRP A 151 5.77 -12.79 -1.51
C TRP A 151 6.44 -12.16 -2.72
N LEU A 152 6.01 -10.94 -3.05
CA LEU A 152 6.51 -10.15 -4.17
C LEU A 152 6.76 -8.72 -3.69
N CYS A 153 7.93 -8.17 -3.97
CA CYS A 153 8.27 -6.78 -3.70
C CYS A 153 8.79 -6.08 -4.95
N LEU A 154 8.45 -4.81 -5.09
CA LEU A 154 8.91 -3.91 -6.13
C LEU A 154 9.47 -2.65 -5.45
N ALA A 155 10.80 -2.51 -5.48
CA ALA A 155 11.46 -1.33 -4.96
C ALA A 155 11.30 -0.17 -5.95
N ALA A 156 10.78 0.94 -5.45
CA ALA A 156 10.61 2.22 -6.12
C ALA A 156 10.89 3.35 -5.11
N GLU A 157 11.13 4.57 -5.58
CA GLU A 157 11.18 5.74 -4.70
C GLU A 157 9.80 6.44 -4.68
N PRO A 158 9.31 6.93 -3.53
CA PRO A 158 9.94 6.86 -2.22
C PRO A 158 9.72 5.53 -1.49
N VAL A 159 8.90 4.60 -2.01
CA VAL A 159 8.51 3.38 -1.28
C VAL A 159 8.80 2.07 -1.99
N THR A 160 9.24 1.09 -1.21
CA THR A 160 9.21 -0.32 -1.63
C THR A 160 7.85 -0.92 -1.31
N ALA A 161 7.15 -1.36 -2.35
CA ALA A 161 5.82 -1.97 -2.22
C ALA A 161 5.94 -3.50 -2.29
N CYS A 162 5.37 -4.19 -1.31
CA CYS A 162 5.32 -5.64 -1.21
C CYS A 162 3.88 -6.14 -1.11
N THR A 163 3.61 -7.33 -1.65
CA THR A 163 2.33 -8.04 -1.53
C THR A 163 2.54 -9.51 -1.24
N THR A 164 1.53 -10.13 -0.65
CA THR A 164 1.46 -11.56 -0.42
C THR A 164 0.02 -12.01 -0.24
N HIS A 165 -0.23 -13.29 -0.48
CA HIS A 165 -1.47 -13.96 -0.10
C HIS A 165 -1.10 -15.19 0.72
N LEU A 166 -1.43 -15.21 2.01
CA LEU A 166 -1.06 -16.29 2.93
C LEU A 166 -2.03 -17.48 2.84
N SER A 167 -1.69 -18.61 3.46
CA SER A 167 -2.58 -19.79 3.47
C SER A 167 -3.96 -19.45 4.05
N PHE A 168 -5.01 -19.87 3.36
CA PHE A 168 -6.40 -19.71 3.82
C PHE A 168 -6.94 -20.97 4.52
N THR A 169 -6.37 -22.15 4.23
CA THR A 169 -6.86 -23.44 4.75
C THR A 169 -6.25 -23.83 6.09
N ASP A 170 -5.05 -23.33 6.41
CA ASP A 170 -4.37 -23.60 7.67
C ASP A 170 -3.83 -22.31 8.30
N LYS A 171 -4.51 -21.88 9.36
CA LYS A 171 -4.17 -20.68 10.13
C LYS A 171 -2.78 -20.75 10.76
N ALA A 172 -2.30 -21.93 11.19
CA ALA A 172 -0.98 -22.07 11.78
C ALA A 172 0.11 -21.87 10.73
N VAL A 173 -0.12 -22.36 9.49
CA VAL A 173 0.73 -22.09 8.34
C VAL A 173 0.70 -20.60 8.00
N ALA A 174 -0.48 -19.97 7.92
CA ALA A 174 -0.60 -18.53 7.66
C ALA A 174 0.18 -17.70 8.69
N LEU A 175 0.08 -18.02 9.97
CA LEU A 175 0.85 -17.34 11.02
C LEU A 175 2.36 -17.55 10.90
N ALA A 176 2.81 -18.74 10.50
CA ALA A 176 4.22 -19.01 10.25
C ALA A 176 4.75 -18.20 9.05
N GLN A 177 3.98 -18.13 7.97
CA GLN A 177 4.31 -17.32 6.79
C GLN A 177 4.33 -15.83 7.12
N CYS A 178 3.37 -15.34 7.90
CA CYS A 178 3.34 -13.96 8.35
C CYS A 178 4.59 -13.60 9.17
N ARG A 179 5.01 -14.47 10.10
CA ARG A 179 6.24 -14.26 10.89
C ARG A 179 7.47 -14.24 9.99
N GLU A 180 7.59 -15.17 9.05
CA GLU A 180 8.68 -15.18 8.08
C GLU A 180 8.71 -13.87 7.27
N LEU A 181 7.55 -13.41 6.78
CA LEU A 181 7.46 -12.18 5.99
C LEU A 181 8.01 -10.97 6.74
N PHE A 182 7.57 -10.76 7.98
CA PHE A 182 7.91 -9.54 8.71
C PHE A 182 9.26 -9.65 9.43
N HIS A 183 9.70 -10.84 9.85
CA HIS A 183 10.93 -11.00 10.62
C HIS A 183 12.15 -11.47 9.80
N ASP A 184 11.94 -12.29 8.76
CA ASP A 184 13.03 -12.97 8.05
C ASP A 184 13.31 -12.39 6.67
N VAL A 185 12.32 -11.77 6.00
CA VAL A 185 12.47 -11.24 4.64
C VAL A 185 13.19 -9.88 4.68
N PRO A 186 14.45 -9.77 4.19
CA PRO A 186 15.26 -8.57 4.42
C PRO A 186 14.68 -7.31 3.76
N VAL A 187 14.10 -7.43 2.56
CA VAL A 187 13.47 -6.30 1.88
C VAL A 187 12.28 -5.74 2.67
N VAL A 188 11.54 -6.58 3.40
CA VAL A 188 10.39 -6.13 4.21
C VAL A 188 10.85 -5.36 5.46
N SER A 189 12.07 -5.62 5.93
CA SER A 189 12.71 -4.95 7.06
C SER A 189 13.38 -3.62 6.70
N GLY A 190 13.35 -3.21 5.43
CA GLY A 190 13.91 -1.93 4.98
C GLY A 190 13.10 -0.71 5.44
N PRO A 191 13.68 0.50 5.27
CA PRO A 191 12.97 1.76 5.41
C PRO A 191 11.94 1.93 4.28
N ASP A 192 10.95 2.79 4.51
CA ASP A 192 9.94 3.15 3.50
C ASP A 192 9.26 1.95 2.80
N VAL A 193 9.02 0.88 3.55
CA VAL A 193 8.37 -0.33 3.04
C VAL A 193 6.88 -0.29 3.38
N VAL A 194 6.05 -0.59 2.39
CA VAL A 194 4.67 -0.99 2.61
C VAL A 194 4.45 -2.42 2.17
N VAL A 195 3.87 -3.24 3.05
CA VAL A 195 3.38 -4.58 2.74
C VAL A 195 1.86 -4.54 2.76
N ALA A 196 1.23 -4.94 1.67
CA ALA A 196 -0.21 -4.90 1.52
C ALA A 196 -0.71 -6.18 0.85
N GLY A 197 -1.57 -6.95 1.53
CA GLY A 197 -2.09 -8.21 0.98
C GLY A 197 -3.13 -8.89 1.86
N ASP A 198 -3.67 -9.99 1.36
CA ASP A 198 -4.56 -10.89 2.10
C ASP A 198 -3.73 -11.83 2.99
N LEU A 199 -3.75 -11.55 4.30
CA LEU A 199 -3.00 -12.34 5.26
C LEU A 199 -3.77 -13.58 5.73
N ASN A 200 -5.05 -13.76 5.38
CA ASN A 200 -5.90 -14.82 5.94
C ASN A 200 -5.85 -14.91 7.48
N LEU A 201 -5.55 -13.79 8.13
CA LEU A 201 -5.39 -13.66 9.58
C LEU A 201 -6.24 -12.48 10.06
N GLY A 202 -7.05 -12.71 11.10
CA GLY A 202 -7.74 -11.63 11.79
C GLY A 202 -6.77 -10.71 12.52
N ASP A 203 -7.24 -9.52 12.92
CA ASP A 203 -6.42 -8.49 13.58
C ASP A 203 -5.59 -9.00 14.76
N ARG A 204 -6.18 -9.85 15.60
CA ARG A 204 -5.49 -10.41 16.77
C ARG A 204 -4.32 -11.30 16.39
N ASP A 205 -4.47 -12.07 15.32
CA ASP A 205 -3.44 -13.01 14.88
C ASP A 205 -2.36 -12.31 14.06
N ALA A 206 -2.75 -11.34 13.20
CA ALA A 206 -1.81 -10.50 12.47
C ALA A 206 -0.90 -9.70 13.44
N ALA A 207 -1.46 -9.22 14.57
CA ALA A 207 -0.67 -8.56 15.61
C ALA A 207 0.38 -9.47 16.28
N LEU A 208 0.32 -10.80 16.12
CA LEU A 208 1.33 -11.73 16.66
C LEU A 208 2.56 -11.90 15.75
N CYS A 209 2.53 -11.36 14.53
CA CYS A 209 3.62 -11.49 13.55
C CYS A 209 4.13 -10.15 13.02
N VAL A 210 3.41 -9.05 13.24
CA VAL A 210 3.87 -7.70 12.90
C VAL A 210 4.62 -7.09 14.08
N GLN A 211 5.77 -6.47 13.83
CA GLN A 211 6.56 -5.85 14.90
C GLN A 211 5.80 -4.66 15.53
N PRO A 212 5.95 -4.41 16.85
CA PRO A 212 5.21 -3.35 17.55
C PRO A 212 5.49 -1.92 17.09
N ASP A 213 6.60 -1.67 16.40
CA ASP A 213 7.00 -0.37 15.86
C ASP A 213 6.42 -0.08 14.47
N ARG A 214 5.73 -1.05 13.87
CA ARG A 214 5.03 -0.92 12.60
C ARG A 214 3.57 -0.52 12.80
N GLU A 215 3.08 0.34 11.93
CA GLU A 215 1.64 0.62 11.87
C GLU A 215 0.93 -0.38 10.95
N ARG A 216 -0.34 -0.63 11.25
CA ARG A 216 -1.18 -1.56 10.50
C ARG A 216 -2.59 -1.02 10.37
N ALA A 217 -3.14 -1.11 9.16
CA ALA A 217 -4.55 -0.97 8.87
C ALA A 217 -5.10 -2.30 8.34
N SER A 218 -6.39 -2.54 8.54
CA SER A 218 -7.07 -3.73 8.05
C SER A 218 -8.49 -3.43 7.59
N ASP A 219 -9.09 -4.37 6.87
CA ASP A 219 -10.52 -4.42 6.58
C ASP A 219 -11.36 -4.98 7.75
N ALA A 220 -10.77 -5.07 8.96
CA ALA A 220 -11.29 -5.80 10.11
C ALA A 220 -11.51 -7.32 9.88
N HIS A 221 -10.96 -7.85 8.79
CA HIS A 221 -10.99 -9.26 8.42
C HIS A 221 -9.58 -9.75 8.09
N VAL A 222 -9.26 -9.93 6.80
CA VAL A 222 -8.07 -10.66 6.34
C VAL A 222 -7.17 -9.83 5.45
N GLN A 223 -7.62 -8.67 4.96
CA GLN A 223 -6.76 -7.76 4.21
C GLN A 223 -6.05 -6.80 5.17
N HIS A 224 -4.74 -6.66 4.99
CA HIS A 224 -3.91 -5.78 5.81
C HIS A 224 -2.97 -4.94 4.95
N VAL A 225 -2.72 -3.73 5.45
CA VAL A 225 -1.60 -2.88 5.03
C VAL A 225 -0.74 -2.64 6.26
N VAL A 226 0.55 -2.96 6.16
CA VAL A 226 1.55 -2.81 7.22
C VAL A 226 2.68 -1.93 6.70
N THR A 227 3.11 -0.95 7.48
CA THR A 227 4.16 0.00 7.09
C THR A 227 5.45 -0.23 7.90
N SER A 228 6.60 0.19 7.37
CA SER A 228 7.81 0.37 8.16
C SER A 228 7.67 1.56 9.12
N ALA A 229 8.59 1.68 10.08
CA ALA A 229 8.54 2.73 11.11
C ALA A 229 8.66 4.16 10.56
N ASP A 230 9.17 4.33 9.33
CA ASP A 230 9.36 5.61 8.64
C ASP A 230 8.08 6.12 7.93
N LEU A 231 7.03 5.30 7.92
CA LEU A 231 5.74 5.62 7.29
C LEU A 231 4.63 5.61 8.35
N ALA A 232 3.91 6.72 8.49
CA ALA A 232 2.76 6.84 9.40
C ALA A 232 1.44 6.69 8.63
N ILE A 233 0.54 5.80 9.07
CA ILE A 233 -0.81 5.69 8.54
C ILE A 233 -1.63 6.88 9.05
N THR A 234 -2.10 7.70 8.11
CA THR A 234 -2.92 8.88 8.40
C THR A 234 -4.41 8.61 8.22
N GLY A 235 -4.77 7.55 7.51
CA GLY A 235 -6.14 7.16 7.27
C GLY A 235 -6.26 5.77 6.65
N SER A 236 -7.37 5.11 6.91
CA SER A 236 -7.72 3.86 6.26
C SER A 236 -9.23 3.72 6.12
N ARG A 237 -9.66 3.04 5.06
CA ARG A 237 -11.06 2.67 4.86
C ARG A 237 -11.17 1.51 3.90
N THR A 238 -12.24 0.74 4.04
CA THR A 238 -12.63 -0.24 3.03
C THR A 238 -13.29 0.45 1.82
N VAL A 239 -13.23 -0.23 0.69
CA VAL A 239 -13.85 0.18 -0.57
C VAL A 239 -14.74 -0.97 -1.04
N ASP A 240 -16.01 -0.68 -1.28
CA ASP A 240 -16.94 -1.66 -1.82
C ASP A 240 -16.54 -2.09 -3.23
N THR A 241 -16.46 -3.39 -3.46
CA THR A 241 -16.18 -4.04 -4.74
C THR A 241 -17.44 -4.44 -5.51
N ALA A 242 -18.62 -4.02 -5.05
CA ALA A 242 -19.92 -4.26 -5.67
C ALA A 242 -20.19 -5.75 -5.98
N GLY A 243 -19.65 -6.64 -5.13
CA GLY A 243 -19.74 -8.08 -5.29
C GLY A 243 -19.08 -8.61 -6.56
N THR A 244 -18.04 -7.95 -7.08
CA THR A 244 -17.23 -8.51 -8.18
C THR A 244 -16.18 -9.51 -7.70
N THR A 245 -15.84 -9.43 -6.41
CA THR A 245 -15.05 -10.35 -5.60
C THR A 245 -15.73 -10.43 -4.23
N ASP A 246 -15.39 -11.41 -3.41
CA ASP A 246 -15.89 -11.56 -2.03
C ASP A 246 -15.12 -10.72 -1.01
N HIS A 247 -14.03 -10.08 -1.43
CA HIS A 247 -13.30 -9.15 -0.58
C HIS A 247 -13.65 -7.68 -0.88
N PRO A 248 -13.66 -6.80 0.13
CA PRO A 248 -13.56 -5.36 -0.12
C PRO A 248 -12.17 -5.05 -0.71
N GLY A 249 -11.98 -3.82 -1.17
CA GLY A 249 -10.64 -3.23 -1.29
C GLY A 249 -10.26 -2.52 0.00
N LEU A 250 -8.97 -2.42 0.29
CA LEU A 250 -8.46 -1.66 1.43
C LEU A 250 -7.63 -0.47 0.92
N LEU A 251 -8.14 0.75 1.16
CA LEU A 251 -7.46 2.00 0.80
C LEU A 251 -6.84 2.63 2.04
N VAL A 252 -5.55 2.88 2.00
CA VAL A 252 -4.77 3.42 3.13
C VAL A 252 -3.98 4.62 2.67
N THR A 253 -4.07 5.72 3.41
CA THR A 253 -3.25 6.91 3.23
C THR A 253 -2.18 6.94 4.30
N MET A 254 -0.97 7.32 3.91
CA MET A 254 0.17 7.42 4.81
C MET A 254 1.08 8.56 4.41
N MET A 255 1.94 8.97 5.33
CA MET A 255 2.95 10.00 5.10
C MET A 255 4.33 9.46 5.46
N VAL A 256 5.35 9.91 4.71
CA VAL A 256 6.74 9.73 5.10
C VAL A 256 7.01 10.61 6.32
N ARG A 257 7.64 10.04 7.34
CA ARG A 257 8.00 10.72 8.60
C ARG A 257 9.25 11.58 8.47
#